data_AF-E6Q734-F1
#
_entry.id   AF-E6Q734-F1
#
_cell.length_a   1.000
_cell.length_b   1.000
_cell.length_c   1.000
_cell.angle_alpha   90.00
_cell.angle_beta   90.00
_cell.angle_gamma   90.00
#
_symmetry.space_group_name_H-M   'P 1'
#
loop_
_entity.id
_entity.type
_entity.pdbx_description
1 polymer ?
#
loop_
_entity_poly.entity_id
_entity_poly.type
_entity_poly.pdbx_seq_one_letter_code
_entity_poly.pdbx_strand_id
1 'polypeptide(L)' 'MKATASPGHGDFKRMRRFGDIMGSSFVRGVLLYGGETMVSFGPNLFAVPISSLCA' A
#
# COMPACT_ATOMS: atom_id res chain seq x y z
N MET A 1 24.03 -1.81 -5.24
CA MET A 1 22.77 -1.05 -5.41
C MET A 1 21.66 -1.80 -4.70
N LYS A 2 21.00 -1.19 -3.71
CA LYS A 2 19.92 -1.82 -2.94
C LYS A 2 18.68 -1.84 -3.83
N ALA A 3 18.18 -3.02 -4.17
CA ALA A 3 16.97 -3.19 -4.97
C ALA A 3 15.80 -2.46 -4.29
N THR A 4 15.21 -1.49 -4.98
CA THR A 4 13.88 -1.01 -4.62
C THR A 4 12.94 -2.19 -4.80
N ALA A 5 12.55 -2.83 -3.70
CA ALA A 5 11.59 -3.92 -3.77
C ALA A 5 10.26 -3.35 -4.28
N SER A 6 9.81 -3.84 -5.42
CA SER A 6 8.48 -3.53 -5.92
C SER A 6 7.45 -4.18 -5.00
N PRO A 7 6.44 -3.43 -4.53
CA PRO A 7 5.39 -4.00 -3.68
C PRO A 7 4.60 -5.05 -4.45
N GLY A 8 4.24 -6.12 -3.76
CA GLY A 8 3.44 -7.23 -4.28
C GLY A 8 2.21 -7.50 -3.42
N HIS A 9 1.34 -8.40 -3.90
CA HIS A 9 0.13 -8.77 -3.19
C HIS A 9 0.38 -9.30 -1.76
N GLY A 10 1.54 -9.94 -1.54
CA GLY A 10 1.95 -10.45 -0.23
C GLY A 10 2.11 -9.36 0.83
N ASP A 11 2.59 -8.18 0.45
CA ASP A 11 2.82 -7.04 1.36
C ASP A 11 1.50 -6.48 1.91
N PHE A 12 0.40 -6.67 1.17
CA PHE A 12 -0.94 -6.23 1.54
C PHE A 12 -1.76 -7.30 2.27
N LYS A 13 -1.30 -8.55 2.36
CA LYS A 13 -2.09 -9.68 2.89
C LYS A 13 -2.62 -9.41 4.31
N ARG A 14 -1.76 -8.94 5.21
CA ARG A 14 -2.17 -8.64 6.60
C ARG A 14 -3.03 -7.39 6.69
N MET A 15 -2.76 -6.39 5.84
CA MET A 15 -3.54 -5.15 5.79
C MET A 15 -4.95 -5.39 5.25
N ARG A 16 -5.12 -6.29 4.27
CA ARG A 16 -6.44 -6.77 3.83
C ARG A 16 -7.20 -7.40 5.00
N ARG A 17 -6.56 -8.36 5.69
CA ARG A 17 -7.19 -9.01 6.86
C ARG A 17 -7.56 -8.02 7.96
N PHE A 18 -6.73 -7.00 8.19
CA PHE A 18 -7.05 -5.92 9.12
C PHE A 18 -8.28 -5.12 8.65
N GLY A 19 -8.36 -4.79 7.35
CA GLY A 19 -9.53 -4.14 6.77
C GLY A 19 -10.80 -4.99 6.92
N ASP A 20 -10.71 -6.30 6.72
CA ASP A 20 -11.84 -7.22 6.89
C ASP A 20 -12.36 -7.23 8.34
N ILE A 21 -11.47 -7.15 9.33
CA ILE A 21 -11.82 -7.09 10.76
C ILE A 21 -12.47 -5.74 11.12
N MET A 22 -11.96 -4.65 10.56
CA MET A 22 -12.43 -3.29 10.82
C MET A 22 -13.73 -2.94 10.06
N GLY A 23 -14.04 -3.69 9.00
CA GLY A 23 -15.25 -3.50 8.20
C GLY A 23 -15.38 -2.08 7.67
N SER A 24 -16.52 -1.44 7.92
CA SER A 24 -16.81 -0.08 7.45
C SER A 24 -15.93 1.01 8.07
N SER A 25 -15.26 0.72 9.21
CA SER A 25 -14.29 1.66 9.80
C SER A 25 -12.95 1.65 9.06
N PHE A 26 -12.69 0.67 8.19
CA PHE A 26 -11.48 0.67 7.38
C PHE A 26 -11.63 1.57 6.17
N VAL A 27 -11.01 2.75 6.23
CA VAL A 27 -11.05 3.71 5.13
C VAL A 27 -10.11 3.27 4.00
N ARG A 28 -8.79 3.18 4.27
CA ARG A 28 -7.76 2.79 3.29
C ARG A 28 -6.51 2.22 3.97
N GLY A 29 -5.78 1.38 3.23
CA GLY A 29 -4.44 0.91 3.57
C GLY A 29 -3.40 1.44 2.57
N VAL A 30 -2.36 2.09 3.07
CA VAL A 30 -1.30 2.71 2.26
C VAL A 30 0.05 2.10 2.63
N LEU A 31 0.76 1.62 1.61
CA LEU A 31 2.15 1.18 1.71
C LEU A 31 3.04 2.21 1.02
N LEU A 32 3.90 2.88 1.78
CA LEU A 32 4.88 3.79 1.20
C LEU A 32 6.07 3.01 0.63
N TYR A 33 6.49 3.33 -0.59
CA TYR A 33 7.62 2.65 -1.23
C TYR A 33 8.48 3.60 -2.07
N GLY A 34 9.67 3.13 -2.43
CA GLY A 34 10.69 3.93 -3.13
C GLY A 34 10.56 3.96 -4.67
N GLY A 35 9.43 3.55 -5.25
CA GLY A 35 9.18 3.75 -6.68
C GLY A 35 8.50 5.09 -6.95
N GLU A 36 8.10 5.30 -8.20
CA GLU A 36 7.62 6.60 -8.68
C GLU A 36 6.12 6.65 -8.97
N THR A 37 5.43 5.51 -8.95
CA THR A 37 4.03 5.40 -9.37
C THR A 37 3.13 4.93 -8.25
N MET A 38 1.91 5.46 -8.19
CA MET A 38 0.90 4.90 -7.31
C MET A 38 0.31 3.64 -7.94
N VAL A 39 0.25 2.54 -7.19
CA VAL A 39 -0.26 1.24 -7.68
C VAL A 39 -1.38 0.76 -6.76
N SER A 40 -2.51 0.37 -7.33
CA SER A 40 -3.63 -0.23 -6.59
C SER A 40 -3.43 -1.74 -6.43
N PHE A 41 -3.67 -2.24 -5.21
CA PHE A 41 -3.63 -3.67 -4.89
C PHE A 41 -5.01 -4.19 -4.49
N GLY A 42 -6.08 -3.54 -4.96
CA GLY A 42 -7.47 -3.90 -4.71
C GLY A 42 -8.24 -2.81 -3.97
N PRO A 43 -9.46 -3.10 -3.50
CA PRO A 43 -10.32 -2.10 -2.87
C PRO A 43 -9.61 -1.44 -1.68
N ASN A 44 -9.47 -0.12 -1.75
CA ASN A 44 -8.90 0.72 -0.71
C ASN A 44 -7.44 0.38 -0.30
N LEU A 45 -6.67 -0.35 -1.11
CA LEU A 45 -5.27 -0.69 -0.83
C LEU A 45 -4.34 -0.15 -1.91
N PHE A 46 -3.32 0.62 -1.50
CA PHE A 46 -2.45 1.33 -2.43
C PHE A 46 -0.98 1.26 -2.00
N ALA A 47 -0.10 1.06 -2.97
CA ALA A 47 1.30 1.46 -2.83
C ALA A 47 1.46 2.89 -3.34
N VAL A 48 2.07 3.75 -2.53
CA VAL A 48 2.21 5.18 -2.82
C VAL A 48 3.70 5.55 -2.73
N PRO A 49 4.26 6.28 -3.70
CA PRO A 49 5.63 6.78 -3.63
C PRO A 49 5.87 7.62 -2.36
N ILE A 50 7.02 7.42 -1.71
CA ILE A 50 7.44 8.29 -0.59
C ILE A 50 7.52 9.75 -1.04
N SER A 51 7.90 10.01 -2.29
CA SER A 51 7.95 11.35 -2.88
C SER A 51 6.60 12.08 -2.85
N SER A 52 5.47 11.37 -2.85
CA SER A 52 4.14 11.97 -2.79
C SER A 52 3.81 12.64 -1.44
N LEU A 53 4.60 12.40 -0.39
CA LEU A 53 4.42 13.04 0.92
C LEU A 53 5.15 14.39 1.03
N CYS A 54 6.11 14.65 0.15
CA CYS A 54 6.94 15.84 0.17
C CYS A 54 6.58 16.86 -0.93
N ALA A 55 5.47 16.62 -1.64
CA ALA A 55 4.93 17.48 -2.67
C ALA A 55 4.02 18.57 -2.08
#